data_AF-A0A1M7UHQ1-F1
#
_entry.id   AF-A0A1M7UHQ1-F1
#
_cell.length_a   1.000
_cell.length_b   1.000
_cell.length_c   1.000
_cell.angle_alpha   90.00
_cell.angle_beta   90.00
_cell.angle_gamma   90.00
#
_symmetry.space_group_name_H-M   'P 1'
#
loop_
_entity.id
_entity.type
_entity.pdbx_description
1 polymer ?
#
loop_
_entity_poly.entity_id
_entity_poly.type
_entity_poly.pdbx_seq_one_letter_code
_entity_poly.pdbx_strand_id
1 'polypeptide(L)'
;MNAYRPAPSSNWVIVLKIILLILALYFSAILLSHVFGWFFSIAFVVIRIAVYFVTSILVLHLFLKLLFGYDLLRFILGTRFSR
;
A
#
# COMPACT_ATOMS: atom_id res chain seq x y z
N MET A 1 -8.45 39.97 -45.25
CA MET A 1 -9.37 39.58 -44.15
C MET A 1 -9.48 38.06 -44.17
N ASN A 2 -8.95 37.37 -43.16
CA ASN A 2 -8.99 35.92 -43.09
C ASN A 2 -10.39 35.48 -42.64
N ALA A 3 -11.14 34.83 -43.54
CA ALA A 3 -12.46 34.30 -43.21
C ALA A 3 -12.28 33.07 -42.30
N TYR A 4 -12.58 33.23 -41.01
CA TYR A 4 -12.70 32.13 -40.06
C TYR A 4 -13.91 31.29 -40.45
N ARG A 5 -13.68 30.10 -41.02
CA ARG A 5 -14.76 29.16 -41.34
C ARG A 5 -14.97 28.25 -40.13
N PRO A 6 -16.11 28.34 -39.42
CA PRO A 6 -16.37 27.45 -38.30
C PRO A 6 -16.42 26.02 -38.82
N ALA A 7 -15.54 25.15 -38.29
CA ALA A 7 -15.64 23.72 -38.56
C ALA A 7 -16.99 23.23 -38.01
N PRO A 8 -17.79 22.50 -38.81
CA PRO A 8 -19.06 21.99 -38.32
C PRO A 8 -18.82 21.07 -37.13
N SER A 9 -19.39 21.42 -35.97
CA SER A 9 -19.37 20.58 -34.77
C SER A 9 -20.18 19.31 -35.04
N SER A 10 -19.53 18.30 -35.61
CA SER A 10 -20.18 17.03 -35.89
C SER A 10 -20.32 16.23 -34.61
N ASN A 11 -21.57 15.94 -34.23
CA ASN A 11 -21.90 15.09 -33.09
C ASN A 11 -21.15 13.74 -33.13
N TRP A 12 -20.85 13.23 -34.34
CA TRP A 12 -20.06 12.02 -34.54
C TRP A 12 -18.63 12.09 -34.02
N VAL A 13 -17.98 13.25 -34.14
CA VAL A 13 -16.62 13.45 -33.62
C VAL A 13 -16.63 13.47 -32.09
N ILE A 14 -17.69 14.02 -31.49
CA ILE A 14 -17.88 14.03 -30.03
C ILE A 14 -18.11 12.59 -29.52
N VAL A 15 -18.98 11.83 -30.19
CA VAL A 15 -19.26 10.42 -29.85
C VAL A 15 -17.98 9.58 -29.93
N LEU A 16 -17.19 9.73 -31.00
CA LEU A 16 -15.91 9.03 -31.15
C LEU A 16 -14.95 9.33 -29.99
N LYS A 17 -14.82 10.62 -29.60
CA LYS A 17 -13.97 11.02 -28.48
C LYS A 17 -14.43 10.41 -27.16
N ILE A 18 -15.74 10.34 -26.91
CA ILE A 18 -16.30 9.74 -25.71
C ILE A 18 -16.00 8.23 -25.67
N ILE A 19 -16.18 7.52 -26.78
CA ILE A 19 -15.87 6.08 -26.87
C ILE A 19 -14.39 5.84 -26.60
N LEU A 20 -13.50 6.64 -27.20
CA LEU A 20 -12.06 6.53 -27.01
C LEU A 20 -11.66 6.82 -25.56
N LEU A 21 -12.30 7.82 -24.93
CA LEU A 21 -12.10 8.12 -23.52
C LEU A 21 -12.49 6.93 -22.63
N ILE A 22 -13.66 6.33 -22.84
CA ILE A 22 -14.14 5.18 -22.06
C ILE A 22 -13.15 4.01 -22.23
N LEU A 23 -12.70 3.75 -23.45
CA LEU A 23 -11.75 2.67 -23.73
C LEU A 23 -10.40 2.89 -23.03
N ALA A 24 -9.87 4.11 -23.09
CA ALA A 24 -8.64 4.48 -22.41
C ALA A 24 -8.77 4.34 -20.88
N LEU A 25 -9.92 4.76 -20.33
CA LEU A 25 -10.19 4.67 -18.91
C LEU A 25 -10.29 3.21 -18.44
N TYR A 26 -10.95 2.37 -19.23
CA TYR A 26 -11.07 0.94 -18.97
C TYR A 26 -9.69 0.25 -18.99
N PHE A 27 -8.87 0.56 -19.98
CA PHE A 27 -7.51 0.01 -20.07
C PHE A 27 -6.63 0.47 -18.90
N SER A 28 -6.74 1.75 -18.53
CA SER A 28 -6.07 2.29 -17.35
C SER A 28 -6.48 1.54 -16.09
N ALA A 29 -7.78 1.31 -15.88
CA ALA A 29 -8.29 0.58 -14.71
C ALA A 29 -7.76 -0.86 -14.64
N ILE A 30 -7.69 -1.57 -15.79
CA ILE A 30 -7.12 -2.92 -15.84
C ILE A 30 -5.65 -2.91 -15.41
N LEU A 31 -4.84 -2.07 -16.03
CA LEU A 31 -3.42 -1.97 -15.70
C LEU A 31 -3.22 -1.62 -14.22
N LEU A 32 -3.97 -0.65 -13.73
CA LEU A 32 -3.89 -0.18 -12.36
C LEU A 32 -4.29 -1.28 -11.36
N SER A 33 -5.32 -2.06 -11.67
CA SER A 33 -5.75 -3.18 -10.83
C SER A 33 -4.67 -4.26 -10.70
N HIS A 34 -3.95 -4.56 -11.79
CA HIS A 34 -2.89 -5.54 -11.78
C HIS A 34 -1.67 -5.07 -10.97
N VAL A 35 -1.26 -3.82 -11.17
CA VAL A 35 -0.14 -3.21 -10.44
C VAL A 35 -0.47 -3.10 -8.95
N PHE A 36 -1.67 -2.65 -8.59
CA PHE A 36 -2.09 -2.59 -7.19
C PHE A 36 -2.15 -3.97 -6.55
N GLY A 37 -2.68 -4.98 -7.24
CA GLY A 37 -2.70 -6.36 -6.74
C GLY A 37 -1.29 -6.86 -6.38
N TRP A 38 -0.32 -6.60 -7.25
CA TRP A 38 1.09 -6.96 -7.00
C TRP A 38 1.67 -6.19 -5.81
N PHE A 39 1.47 -4.87 -5.76
CA PHE A 39 1.96 -4.02 -4.67
C PHE A 39 1.36 -4.42 -3.31
N PHE A 40 0.05 -4.62 -3.25
CA PHE A 40 -0.64 -5.04 -2.03
C PHE A 40 -0.22 -6.43 -1.57
N SER A 41 0.04 -7.36 -2.50
CA SER A 41 0.54 -8.69 -2.17
C SER A 41 1.90 -8.62 -1.45
N ILE A 42 2.85 -7.83 -1.99
CA ILE A 42 4.16 -7.63 -1.36
C ILE A 42 4.02 -6.95 0.00
N ALA A 43 3.25 -5.86 0.06
CA ALA A 43 3.01 -5.15 1.31
C ALA A 43 2.41 -6.06 2.39
N PHE A 44 1.46 -6.93 2.02
CA PHE A 44 0.85 -7.89 2.92
C PHE A 44 1.86 -8.89 3.46
N VAL A 45 2.76 -9.42 2.61
CA VAL A 45 3.83 -10.34 3.05
C VAL A 45 4.77 -9.64 4.04
N VAL A 46 5.17 -8.39 3.76
CA VAL A 46 6.04 -7.62 4.65
C VAL A 46 5.38 -7.40 6.02
N ILE A 47 4.11 -6.96 6.03
CA ILE A 47 3.35 -6.76 7.27
C ILE A 47 3.23 -8.08 8.03
N ARG A 48 2.96 -9.19 7.34
CA ARG A 48 2.83 -10.51 7.95
C ARG A 48 4.12 -10.93 8.66
N ILE A 49 5.28 -10.73 8.02
CA ILE A 49 6.59 -11.01 8.64
C ILE A 49 6.80 -10.12 9.87
N ALA A 50 6.48 -8.84 9.79
CA ALA A 50 6.60 -7.92 10.92
C ALA A 50 5.72 -8.35 12.10
N VAL A 51 4.48 -8.75 11.84
CA VAL A 51 3.56 -9.27 12.88
C VAL A 51 4.11 -10.55 13.51
N TYR A 52 4.66 -11.49 12.73
CA TYR A 52 5.29 -12.68 13.27
C TYR A 52 6.50 -12.35 14.16
N PHE A 53 7.30 -11.37 13.78
CA PHE A 53 8.44 -10.95 14.58
C PHE A 53 8.02 -10.35 15.93
N VAL A 54 7.06 -9.42 15.91
CA VAL A 54 6.52 -8.78 17.12
C VAL A 54 5.87 -9.82 18.05
N THR A 55 5.04 -10.70 17.50
CA THR A 55 4.38 -11.75 18.29
C THR A 55 5.39 -12.73 18.87
N SER A 56 6.42 -13.13 18.11
CA SER A 56 7.50 -13.98 18.62
C SER A 56 8.24 -13.35 19.80
N ILE A 57 8.62 -12.07 19.70
CA ILE A 57 9.27 -11.35 20.80
C ILE A 57 8.35 -11.25 22.02
N LEU A 58 7.07 -10.96 21.80
CA LEU A 58 6.11 -10.83 22.88
C LEU A 58 5.88 -12.16 23.61
N VAL A 59 5.76 -13.25 22.85
CA VAL A 59 5.65 -14.60 23.39
C VAL A 59 6.91 -14.96 24.17
N LEU A 60 8.11 -14.75 23.60
CA LEU A 60 9.38 -14.99 24.28
C LEU A 60 9.49 -14.19 25.59
N HIS A 61 9.12 -12.90 25.56
CA HIS A 61 9.11 -12.03 26.73
C HIS A 61 8.16 -12.57 27.81
N LEU A 62 6.96 -12.98 27.42
CA LEU A 62 5.97 -13.55 28.34
C LEU A 62 6.47 -14.85 28.97
N PHE A 63 7.08 -15.74 28.19
CA PHE A 63 7.68 -16.97 28.70
C PHE A 63 8.85 -16.70 29.67
N LEU A 64 9.75 -15.77 29.35
CA LEU A 64 10.85 -15.42 30.27
C LEU A 64 10.32 -14.84 31.59
N LYS A 65 9.29 -13.99 31.51
CA LYS A 65 8.65 -13.42 32.69
C LYS A 65 7.92 -14.48 33.51
N LEU A 66 7.26 -15.44 32.87
CA LEU A 66 6.51 -16.50 33.53
C LEU A 66 7.41 -17.57 34.16
N LEU A 67 8.38 -18.11 33.41
CA LEU A 67 9.25 -19.19 33.89
C LEU A 67 10.33 -18.72 34.85
N PHE A 68 10.93 -17.56 34.57
CA PHE A 68 12.13 -17.11 35.28
C PHE A 68 11.91 -15.87 36.15
N GLY A 69 10.71 -15.27 36.12
CA GLY A 69 10.43 -14.02 36.83
C GLY A 69 11.25 -12.82 36.32
N TYR A 70 11.97 -12.99 35.20
CA TYR A 70 12.84 -11.96 34.64
C TYR A 70 12.05 -11.02 33.74
N ASP A 71 12.07 -9.75 34.08
CA ASP A 71 11.52 -8.69 33.23
C ASP A 71 12.63 -8.17 32.31
N LEU A 72 12.64 -8.59 31.04
CA LEU A 72 13.71 -8.19 30.08
C LEU A 72 13.85 -6.66 29.97
N LEU A 73 12.74 -5.93 30.13
CA LEU A 73 12.75 -4.47 30.12
C LEU A 73 13.61 -3.92 31.27
N ARG A 74 13.52 -4.52 32.45
CA ARG A 74 14.31 -4.14 33.63
C ARG A 74 15.78 -4.54 33.49
N PHE A 75 16.08 -5.61 32.77
CA PHE A 75 17.46 -6.02 32.47
C PHE A 75 18.15 -5.07 31.47
N ILE A 76 17.44 -4.67 30.41
CA ILE A 76 17.98 -3.78 29.37
C ILE A 76 18.04 -2.31 29.84
N LEU A 77 17.04 -1.81 30.57
CA LEU A 77 17.04 -0.43 31.09
C LEU A 77 17.77 -0.29 32.44
N GLY A 78 17.75 -1.31 33.30
CA GLY A 78 18.22 -1.23 34.68
C GLY A 78 19.74 -1.16 34.86
N THR A 79 20.51 -1.51 33.84
CA THR A 79 21.98 -1.38 33.88
C THR A 79 22.48 0.02 33.53
N ARG A 80 21.62 0.91 33.00
CA ARG A 80 21.99 2.29 32.62
C ARG A 80 21.79 3.36 33.70
N PHE A 81 21.09 3.06 34.80
CA PHE A 81 20.74 4.05 35.83
C PHE A 81 21.43 3.85 37.18
N SER A 82 22.45 2.99 37.27
CA SER A 82 23.26 2.84 38.48
C SER A 82 24.60 3.58 38.33
N ARG A 83 24.58 4.91 38.32
CA ARG A 83 25.72 5.77 38.65
C ARG A 83 25.23 7.04 39.32
#